data_AF-A0A7S3REK5-F1
#
_entry.id   AF-A0A7S3REK5-F1
#
_cell.length_a   1.000
_cell.length_b   1.000
_cell.length_c   1.000
_cell.angle_alpha   90.00
_cell.angle_beta   90.00
_cell.angle_gamma   90.00
#
_symmetry.space_group_name_H-M   'P 1'
#
loop_
_entity.id
_entity.type
_entity.pdbx_description
1 polymer ?
#
loop_
_entity_poly.entity_id
_entity_poly.type
_entity_poly.pdbx_seq_one_letter_code
_entity_poly.pdbx_strand_id
1 'polypeptide(L)'
;LGLQAATFVGDAGSLARAPTREGRTALEAAAAKGKKKMKLSLAEALDRQKENEKVQKEMKEDAKLSPERTFWEGPPSSTELLAPFLGCFLVLGIIPFIAAANRQFRVKYKITDRRVSVASGLDGNDVTEFSFQEIYEMKYGLRFGGYC
;
A
#
# COMPACT_ATOMS: atom_id res chain seq x y z
N LEU A 1 -20.68 -84.63 -56.28
CA LEU A 1 -19.42 -84.40 -55.53
C LEU A 1 -18.67 -83.30 -56.25
N GLY A 2 -18.81 -82.04 -55.83
CA GLY A 2 -18.23 -80.88 -56.51
C GLY A 2 -17.29 -80.14 -55.57
N LEU A 3 -16.00 -80.12 -55.89
CA LEU A 3 -14.92 -79.52 -55.12
C LEU A 3 -14.28 -78.42 -55.99
N GLN A 4 -14.04 -77.23 -55.44
CA GLN A 4 -13.21 -76.20 -56.09
C GLN A 4 -12.25 -75.55 -55.09
N ALA A 5 -11.08 -75.19 -55.63
CA ALA A 5 -9.86 -74.74 -54.97
C ALA A 5 -9.78 -73.21 -54.88
N ALA A 6 -8.98 -72.70 -53.92
CA ALA A 6 -8.45 -71.34 -53.96
C ALA A 6 -7.09 -71.25 -53.22
N THR A 7 -6.13 -70.57 -53.84
CA THR A 7 -4.74 -70.35 -53.44
C THR A 7 -4.56 -69.03 -52.67
N PHE A 8 -3.50 -68.93 -51.85
CA PHE A 8 -3.21 -67.83 -50.92
C PHE A 8 -1.76 -67.34 -51.12
N VAL A 9 -1.52 -66.02 -51.26
CA VAL A 9 -0.17 -65.40 -51.30
C VAL A 9 -0.19 -63.97 -50.74
N GLY A 10 0.86 -63.58 -49.97
CA GLY A 10 1.30 -62.20 -49.72
C GLY A 10 1.48 -61.88 -48.22
N ASP A 11 2.63 -62.12 -47.58
CA ASP A 11 3.97 -61.49 -47.63
C ASP A 11 4.17 -60.37 -46.57
N ALA A 12 5.29 -60.49 -45.85
CA ALA A 12 5.63 -59.81 -44.61
C ALA A 12 6.71 -58.74 -44.86
N GLY A 13 6.66 -57.62 -44.14
CA GLY A 13 7.78 -56.68 -44.11
C GLY A 13 7.47 -55.35 -43.43
N SER A 14 7.71 -55.27 -42.11
CA SER A 14 7.77 -54.02 -41.36
C SER A 14 9.22 -53.52 -41.27
N LEU A 15 9.47 -52.30 -41.75
CA LEU A 15 10.73 -51.57 -41.50
C LEU A 15 10.42 -50.12 -41.10
N ALA A 16 10.96 -49.74 -39.95
CA ALA A 16 10.90 -48.42 -39.36
C ALA A 16 11.47 -47.35 -40.32
N ARG A 17 10.66 -46.35 -40.67
CA ARG A 17 11.05 -45.23 -41.54
C ARG A 17 11.58 -44.07 -40.69
N ALA A 18 12.88 -43.80 -40.78
CA ALA A 18 13.49 -42.60 -40.19
C ALA A 18 12.84 -41.32 -40.77
N PRO A 19 12.63 -40.25 -39.99
CA PRO A 19 12.05 -39.03 -40.50
C PRO A 19 12.97 -38.41 -41.55
N THR A 20 12.42 -38.15 -42.73
CA THR A 20 13.09 -37.50 -43.86
C THR A 20 13.71 -36.16 -43.45
N ARG A 21 14.83 -35.80 -44.08
CA ARG A 21 15.63 -34.59 -43.82
C ARG A 21 14.81 -33.29 -43.92
N GLU A 22 13.74 -33.29 -44.72
CA GLU A 22 12.80 -32.18 -44.89
C GLU A 22 11.84 -32.01 -43.69
N GLY A 23 11.50 -33.08 -42.97
CA GLY A 23 10.66 -33.00 -41.78
C GLY A 23 11.38 -32.38 -40.59
N ARG A 24 12.71 -32.56 -40.49
CA ARG A 24 13.55 -31.97 -39.44
C ARG A 24 13.69 -30.45 -39.61
N THR A 25 13.86 -29.95 -40.83
CA THR A 25 13.99 -28.51 -41.10
C THR A 25 12.67 -27.75 -40.90
N ALA A 26 11.52 -28.37 -41.20
CA ALA A 26 10.21 -27.78 -40.94
C ALA A 26 9.86 -27.68 -39.45
N LEU A 27 10.16 -28.73 -38.66
CA LEU A 27 9.99 -28.74 -37.20
C LEU A 27 10.92 -27.73 -36.51
N GLU A 28 12.15 -27.59 -36.99
CA GLU A 28 13.11 -26.62 -36.44
C GLU A 28 12.70 -25.17 -36.76
N ALA A 29 12.19 -24.91 -37.96
CA ALA A 29 11.66 -23.60 -38.34
C ALA A 29 10.37 -23.24 -37.55
N ALA A 30 9.50 -24.21 -37.26
CA ALA A 30 8.32 -24.01 -36.42
C ALA A 30 8.70 -23.78 -34.94
N ALA A 31 9.66 -24.54 -34.40
CA ALA A 31 10.19 -24.36 -33.05
C ALA A 31 10.91 -23.01 -32.89
N ALA A 32 11.65 -22.56 -33.90
CA ALA A 32 12.29 -21.24 -33.92
C ALA A 32 11.27 -20.10 -33.95
N LYS A 33 10.17 -20.24 -34.73
CA LYS A 33 9.06 -19.27 -34.75
C LYS A 33 8.32 -19.22 -33.41
N GLY A 34 8.09 -20.36 -32.75
CA GLY A 34 7.48 -20.44 -31.42
C GLY A 34 8.34 -19.78 -30.34
N LYS A 35 9.66 -20.06 -30.33
CA LYS A 35 10.61 -19.42 -29.41
C LYS A 35 10.70 -17.91 -29.64
N LYS A 36 10.61 -17.43 -30.89
CA LYS A 36 10.63 -16.00 -31.21
C LYS A 36 9.36 -15.28 -30.75
N LYS A 37 8.18 -15.90 -30.92
CA LYS A 37 6.91 -15.36 -30.39
C LYS A 37 6.90 -15.30 -28.86
N MET A 38 7.40 -16.34 -28.19
CA MET A 38 7.45 -16.37 -26.72
C MET A 38 8.47 -15.37 -26.14
N LYS A 39 9.58 -15.12 -26.85
CA LYS A 39 10.53 -14.06 -26.48
C LYS A 39 9.94 -12.66 -26.67
N LEU A 40 9.12 -12.45 -27.70
CA LEU A 40 8.40 -11.18 -27.89
C LEU A 40 7.39 -10.93 -26.76
N SER A 41 6.61 -11.95 -26.37
CA SER A 41 5.65 -11.81 -25.27
C SER A 41 6.32 -11.60 -23.91
N LEU A 42 7.50 -12.18 -23.69
CA LEU A 42 8.27 -11.98 -22.46
C LEU A 42 8.86 -10.57 -22.39
N ALA A 43 9.43 -10.09 -23.51
CA ALA A 43 9.98 -8.72 -23.59
C ALA A 43 8.88 -7.68 -23.37
N GLU A 44 7.73 -7.86 -24.03
CA GLU A 44 6.59 -6.95 -23.89
C GLU A 44 6.00 -6.93 -22.47
N ALA A 45 5.95 -8.09 -21.79
CA ALA A 45 5.52 -8.15 -20.39
C ALA A 45 6.49 -7.44 -19.44
N LEU A 46 7.79 -7.54 -19.70
CA LEU A 46 8.85 -6.95 -18.86
C LEU A 46 8.93 -5.43 -19.05
N ASP A 47 8.66 -4.93 -20.26
CA ASP A 47 8.56 -3.50 -20.53
C ASP A 47 7.33 -2.88 -19.84
N ARG A 48 6.18 -3.56 -19.84
CA ARG A 48 5.00 -3.13 -19.07
C ARG A 48 5.24 -3.12 -17.56
N GLN A 49 6.01 -4.08 -17.04
CA GLN A 49 6.39 -4.10 -15.63
C GLN A 49 7.29 -2.91 -15.28
N LYS A 50 8.30 -2.62 -16.11
CA LYS A 50 9.18 -1.45 -15.91
C LYS A 50 8.45 -0.13 -16.01
N GLU A 51 7.50 -0.02 -16.94
CA GLU A 51 6.66 1.17 -17.09
C GLU A 51 5.78 1.36 -15.85
N ASN A 52 5.12 0.29 -15.37
CA ASN A 52 4.35 0.34 -14.12
C ASN A 52 5.21 0.67 -12.89
N GLU A 53 6.44 0.14 -12.80
CA GLU A 53 7.37 0.49 -11.72
C GLU A 53 7.83 1.95 -11.79
N LYS A 54 8.04 2.49 -13.00
CA LYS A 54 8.39 3.90 -13.19
C LYS A 54 7.22 4.80 -12.82
N VAL A 55 6.02 4.51 -13.30
CA VAL A 55 4.80 5.26 -12.95
C VAL A 55 4.56 5.22 -11.44
N GLN A 56 4.75 4.06 -10.79
CA GLN A 56 4.65 3.97 -9.33
C GLN A 56 5.73 4.74 -8.60
N LYS A 57 6.96 4.81 -9.12
CA LYS A 57 8.04 5.61 -8.53
C LYS A 57 7.77 7.10 -8.70
N GLU A 58 7.36 7.54 -9.88
CA GLU A 58 7.01 8.93 -10.17
C GLU A 58 5.84 9.39 -9.29
N MET A 59 4.76 8.59 -9.18
CA MET A 59 3.66 8.89 -8.25
C MET A 59 4.09 8.96 -6.78
N LYS A 60 5.06 8.15 -6.35
CA LYS A 60 5.61 8.18 -5.00
C LYS A 60 6.54 9.39 -4.77
N GLU A 61 7.31 9.79 -5.78
CA GLU A 61 8.17 10.97 -5.74
C GLU A 61 7.33 12.26 -5.75
N ASP A 62 6.29 12.34 -6.58
CA ASP A 62 5.35 13.46 -6.63
C ASP A 62 4.54 13.59 -5.32
N ALA A 63 4.15 12.46 -4.72
CA ALA A 63 3.53 12.46 -3.39
C ALA A 63 4.51 12.90 -2.28
N LYS A 64 5.82 12.67 -2.47
CA LYS A 64 6.87 13.03 -1.50
C LYS A 64 7.27 14.52 -1.59
N LEU A 65 7.14 15.13 -2.78
CA LEU A 65 7.52 16.52 -3.03
C LEU A 65 6.42 17.55 -2.69
N SER A 66 5.19 17.11 -2.41
CA SER A 66 4.14 18.03 -1.99
C SER A 66 4.48 18.65 -0.61
N PRO A 67 4.45 20.00 -0.47
CA PRO A 67 4.71 20.65 0.80
C PRO A 67 3.64 20.25 1.81
N GLU A 68 4.06 19.76 2.97
CA GLU A 68 3.17 19.28 4.01
C GLU A 68 2.29 20.43 4.51
N ARG A 69 0.98 20.30 4.27
CA ARG A 69 0.02 21.31 4.69
C ARG A 69 -0.26 21.16 6.18
N THR A 70 -0.10 22.24 6.92
CA THR A 70 -0.51 22.33 8.33
C THR A 70 -1.98 22.72 8.37
N PHE A 71 -2.80 21.94 9.06
CA PHE A 71 -4.24 22.19 9.18
C PHE A 71 -4.57 22.93 10.47
N TRP A 72 -3.86 22.61 11.55
CA TRP A 72 -4.09 23.21 12.86
C TRP A 72 -2.78 23.26 13.64
N GLU A 73 -2.49 24.42 14.23
CA GLU A 73 -1.41 24.60 15.18
C GLU A 73 -1.90 25.48 16.32
N GLY A 74 -1.87 24.97 17.54
CA GLY A 74 -2.34 25.76 18.67
C GLY A 74 -2.35 25.06 20.02
N PRO A 75 -2.63 25.84 21.08
CA PRO A 75 -2.88 25.29 22.40
C PRO A 75 -4.21 24.50 22.43
N PRO A 76 -4.45 23.69 23.46
CA PRO A 76 -5.75 23.09 23.72
C PRO A 76 -6.89 24.12 23.80
N SER A 77 -8.14 23.65 23.76
CA SER A 77 -9.30 24.54 23.72
C SER A 77 -9.38 25.43 24.97
N SER A 78 -9.59 26.73 24.78
CA SER A 78 -9.71 27.69 25.88
C SER A 78 -10.95 27.46 26.75
N THR A 79 -11.96 26.76 26.22
CA THR A 79 -13.18 26.43 26.98
C THR A 79 -12.90 25.48 28.15
N GLU A 80 -11.80 24.70 28.10
CA GLU A 80 -11.36 23.83 29.20
C GLU A 80 -10.93 24.61 30.45
N LEU A 81 -10.58 25.89 30.31
CA LEU A 81 -10.22 26.75 31.44
C LEU A 81 -11.45 27.28 32.19
N LEU A 82 -12.62 27.27 31.57
CA LEU A 82 -13.82 27.91 32.14
C LEU A 82 -14.30 27.21 33.41
N ALA A 83 -14.40 25.88 33.38
CA ALA A 83 -14.84 25.09 34.54
C ALA A 83 -13.92 25.27 35.76
N PRO A 84 -12.58 25.11 35.66
CA PRO A 84 -11.71 25.35 36.80
C PRO A 84 -11.63 26.84 37.17
N PHE A 85 -11.79 27.77 36.22
CA PHE A 85 -11.86 29.21 36.50
C PHE A 85 -13.05 29.58 37.38
N LEU A 86 -14.24 29.02 37.11
CA LEU A 86 -15.41 29.21 37.97
C LEU A 86 -15.18 28.62 39.38
N GLY A 87 -14.35 27.59 39.50
CA GLY A 87 -13.92 27.06 40.79
C GLY A 87 -13.09 28.04 41.62
N CYS A 88 -12.38 28.99 40.99
CA CYS A 88 -11.54 29.97 41.72
C CYS A 88 -12.34 30.82 42.70
N PHE A 89 -13.63 31.05 42.44
CA PHE A 89 -14.51 31.80 43.35
C PHE A 89 -14.64 31.13 44.72
N LEU A 90 -14.38 29.82 44.82
CA LEU A 90 -14.50 29.05 46.05
C LEU A 90 -13.16 28.90 46.81
N VAL A 91 -12.10 29.63 46.42
CA VAL A 91 -10.70 29.53 46.92
C VAL A 91 -10.04 28.16 46.68
N LEU A 92 -10.76 27.07 46.92
CA LEU A 92 -10.36 25.69 46.64
C LEU A 92 -10.12 25.43 45.15
N GLY A 93 -10.72 26.21 44.25
CA GLY A 93 -10.53 26.03 42.80
C GLY A 93 -9.30 26.72 42.21
N ILE A 94 -8.51 27.44 43.01
CA ILE A 94 -7.28 28.10 42.53
C ILE A 94 -6.26 27.05 42.05
N ILE A 95 -6.08 25.96 42.81
CA ILE A 95 -5.15 24.87 42.45
C ILE A 95 -5.52 24.21 41.11
N PRO A 96 -6.76 23.74 40.89
CA PRO A 96 -7.13 23.14 39.60
C PRO A 96 -7.10 24.14 38.45
N PHE A 97 -7.32 25.44 38.69
CA PHE A 97 -7.16 26.47 37.66
C PHE A 97 -5.71 26.66 37.22
N ILE A 98 -4.76 26.76 38.16
CA ILE A 98 -3.34 26.85 37.82
C ILE A 98 -2.88 25.61 37.06
N ALA A 99 -3.35 24.42 37.45
CA ALA A 99 -3.04 23.18 36.73
C ALA A 99 -3.56 23.20 35.28
N ALA A 100 -4.81 23.63 35.07
CA ALA A 100 -5.40 23.72 33.74
C ALA A 100 -4.72 24.79 32.87
N ALA A 101 -4.41 25.96 33.45
CA ALA A 101 -3.69 27.03 32.77
C ALA A 101 -2.30 26.58 32.32
N ASN A 102 -1.56 25.88 33.21
CA ASN A 102 -0.24 25.37 32.88
C ASN A 102 -0.26 24.39 31.69
N ARG A 103 -1.30 23.54 31.60
CA ARG A 103 -1.50 22.66 30.44
C ARG A 103 -1.69 23.47 29.15
N GLN A 104 -2.44 24.56 29.22
CA GLN A 104 -2.71 25.41 28.07
C GLN A 104 -1.45 26.10 27.51
N PHE A 105 -0.50 26.44 28.40
CA PHE A 105 0.75 27.08 27.99
C PHE A 105 1.81 26.08 27.50
N ARG A 106 1.81 24.85 28.03
CA ARG A 106 2.85 23.85 27.76
C ARG A 106 2.53 22.90 26.63
N VAL A 107 1.26 22.58 26.42
CA VAL A 107 0.85 21.60 25.40
C VAL A 107 0.53 22.34 24.11
N LYS A 108 1.10 21.87 23.00
CA LYS A 108 0.80 22.38 21.66
C LYS A 108 0.47 21.21 20.74
N TYR A 109 -0.65 21.32 20.04
CA TYR A 109 -1.06 20.36 19.03
C TYR A 109 -0.73 20.90 17.65
N LYS A 110 -0.13 20.05 16.83
CA LYS A 110 0.13 20.32 15.42
C LYS A 110 -0.44 19.17 14.61
N ILE A 111 -1.42 19.47 13.79
CA ILE A 111 -2.09 18.51 12.91
C ILE A 111 -1.72 18.89 11.49
N THR A 112 -1.05 17.97 10.81
CA THR A 112 -0.67 18.10 9.40
C THR A 112 -1.40 17.05 8.57
N ASP A 113 -1.08 16.96 7.28
CA ASP A 113 -1.65 15.96 6.37
C ASP A 113 -1.08 14.55 6.53
N ARG A 114 0.10 14.43 7.16
CA ARG A 114 0.77 13.12 7.33
C ARG A 114 0.82 12.65 8.77
N ARG A 115 0.87 13.58 9.73
CA ARG A 115 1.11 13.28 11.13
C ARG A 115 0.37 14.22 12.06
N VAL A 116 0.15 13.71 13.26
CA VAL A 116 -0.28 14.50 14.41
C VAL A 116 0.90 14.56 15.37
N SER A 117 1.39 15.76 15.65
CA SER A 117 2.45 16.01 16.61
C SER A 117 1.86 16.61 17.89
N VAL A 118 2.16 15.99 19.02
CA VAL A 118 1.83 16.49 20.35
C VAL A 118 3.12 16.92 21.02
N ALA A 119 3.32 18.23 21.13
CA ALA A 119 4.43 18.80 21.87
C ALA A 119 3.99 19.05 23.31
N SER A 120 4.77 18.53 24.25
CA SER A 120 4.53 18.63 25.69
C SER A 120 5.85 18.73 26.47
N GLY A 121 5.76 18.72 27.80
CA GLY A 121 6.91 18.91 28.68
C GLY A 121 7.13 20.37 29.09
N LEU A 122 8.04 20.58 30.04
CA LEU A 122 8.30 21.90 30.63
C LEU A 122 8.81 22.93 29.61
N ASP A 123 9.65 22.48 28.67
CA ASP A 123 10.27 23.30 27.62
C ASP A 123 9.86 22.86 26.20
N GLY A 124 8.83 22.03 26.06
CA GLY A 124 8.45 21.44 24.76
C GLY A 124 9.40 20.36 24.25
N ASN A 125 10.28 19.83 25.11
CA ASN A 125 11.26 18.79 24.76
C ASN A 125 10.64 17.41 24.52
N ASP A 126 9.38 17.20 24.91
CA ASP A 126 8.69 15.93 24.71
C ASP A 126 7.71 16.06 23.55
N VAL A 127 8.22 15.81 22.34
CA VAL A 127 7.45 15.83 21.10
C VAL A 127 7.20 14.39 20.67
N THR A 128 5.93 14.01 20.63
CA THR A 128 5.50 12.72 20.10
C THR A 128 4.81 12.94 18.77
N GLU A 129 5.31 12.30 17.73
CA GLU A 129 4.73 12.34 16.39
C GLU A 129 4.08 11.00 16.07
N PHE A 130 2.84 11.03 15.59
CA PHE A 130 2.10 9.85 15.16
C PHE A 130 1.73 10.00 13.69
N SER A 131 2.03 9.00 12.88
CA SER A 131 1.59 8.96 11.48
C SER A 131 0.14 8.48 11.39
N PHE A 132 -0.68 9.02 10.48
CA PHE A 132 -2.06 8.54 10.31
C PHE A 132 -2.16 7.07 9.94
N GLN A 133 -1.11 6.49 9.36
CA GLN A 133 -1.05 5.07 9.02
C GLN A 133 -0.95 4.16 10.26
N GLU A 134 -0.53 4.70 11.40
CA GLU A 134 -0.34 3.97 12.66
C GLU A 134 -1.59 4.02 13.56
N ILE A 135 -2.57 4.86 13.21
CA ILE A 135 -3.79 5.05 14.00
C ILE A 135 -4.82 3.99 13.59
N TYR A 136 -4.99 2.97 14.43
CA TYR A 136 -5.92 1.85 14.16
C TYR A 136 -7.39 2.19 14.47
N GLU A 137 -7.66 2.96 15.53
CA GLU A 137 -9.00 3.28 15.98
C GLU A 137 -9.02 4.67 16.64
N MET A 138 -10.02 5.50 16.32
CA MET A 138 -10.29 6.77 16.99
C MET A 138 -11.59 6.67 17.80
N LYS A 139 -11.49 6.86 19.11
CA LYS A 139 -12.65 6.92 20.01
C LYS A 139 -12.90 8.36 20.40
N TYR A 140 -14.15 8.79 20.24
CA TYR A 140 -14.57 10.14 20.61
C TYR A 140 -15.29 10.09 21.95
N GLY A 141 -14.76 10.80 22.95
CA GLY A 141 -15.41 10.99 24.23
C GLY A 141 -16.15 12.32 24.23
N LEU A 142 -17.48 12.28 24.35
CA LEU A 142 -18.27 13.48 24.58
C LEU A 142 -18.14 13.90 26.04
N ARG A 143 -17.90 15.20 26.30
CA ARG A 143 -17.92 15.75 27.66
C ARG A 143 -19.36 15.95 28.12
N PHE A 144 -19.56 16.04 29.43
CA PHE A 144 -20.87 16.34 30.03
C PHE A 144 -21.40 17.65 29.44
N GLY A 145 -22.54 17.61 28.74
CA GLY A 145 -23.11 18.75 28.02
C GLY A 145 -22.71 18.92 26.55
N GLY A 146 -21.95 17.99 25.95
CA GLY A 146 -21.73 17.93 24.50
C GLY A 146 -20.68 18.90 23.93
N TYR A 147 -19.94 19.62 24.77
CA TYR A 147 -18.90 20.52 24.32
C TYR A 147 -17.59 19.77 24.01
N CYS A 148 -17.12 19.91 22.78
CA CYS A 148 -15.80 19.49 22.29
C CYS A 148 -14.74 20.58 22.55
#